data_AF-A0A842XE69-F1
#
_entry.id   AF-A0A842XE69-F1
#
_cell.length_a   1.000
_cell.length_b   1.000
_cell.length_c   1.000
_cell.angle_alpha   90.00
_cell.angle_beta   90.00
_cell.angle_gamma   90.00
#
_symmetry.space_group_name_H-M   'P 1'
#
loop_
_entity.id
_entity.type
_entity.pdbx_description
1 polymer ?
#
loop_
_entity_poly.entity_id
_entity_poly.type
_entity_poly.pdbx_seq_one_letter_code
_entity_poly.pdbx_strand_id
1 'polypeptide(L)'
;MVSEVLLTPLYTVTLALLYPVIIGLLVLLLYSFVEIGAFFSEYISRNRDLDKLRIGCGEAKKFLVGGEIEKASETVRSSGSSYLLSRFIDDLSGFIGKWNFKTEAEKLLQEYEITVWERTEKERILIRVGPMLGLMGTLIPMGPALMNLASGNISEMATNLIVVFSTTVLGLLIGGLNYVMATIKRRWYSQDLSDMEYVVEVLGGDDNGTKKEV
;
A
#
# COMPACT_ATOMS: atom_id res chain seq x y z
N MET A 1 -33.75 12.13 35.95
CA MET A 1 -32.98 11.23 36.85
C MET A 1 -32.24 10.12 36.11
N VAL A 2 -32.84 8.99 35.69
CA VAL A 2 -32.05 7.88 35.07
C VAL A 2 -31.38 8.31 33.75
N SER A 3 -32.06 9.14 32.94
CA SER A 3 -31.51 9.70 31.71
C SER A 3 -30.32 10.63 31.95
N GLU A 4 -30.38 11.53 32.93
CA GLU A 4 -29.28 12.46 33.25
C GLU A 4 -28.03 11.73 33.74
N VAL A 5 -28.18 10.72 34.60
CA VAL A 5 -27.05 9.96 35.16
C VAL A 5 -26.26 9.22 34.07
N LEU A 6 -26.92 8.81 32.97
CA LEU A 6 -26.26 8.14 31.84
C LEU A 6 -25.80 9.09 30.74
N LEU A 7 -26.55 10.16 30.46
CA LEU A 7 -26.26 11.08 29.36
C LEU A 7 -25.13 12.04 29.68
N THR A 8 -24.98 12.50 30.93
CA THR A 8 -23.93 13.46 31.31
C THR A 8 -22.52 12.87 31.13
N PRO A 9 -22.20 11.66 31.64
CA PRO A 9 -20.89 11.06 31.41
C PRO A 9 -20.61 10.78 29.93
N LEU A 10 -21.61 10.30 29.19
CA LEU A 10 -21.50 10.05 27.75
C LEU A 10 -21.13 11.31 26.97
N TYR A 11 -21.82 12.43 27.25
CA TYR A 11 -21.57 13.71 26.61
C TYR A 11 -20.17 14.24 26.95
N THR A 12 -19.75 14.15 28.21
CA THR A 12 -18.40 14.55 28.63
C THR A 12 -17.31 13.75 27.93
N VAL A 13 -17.47 12.42 27.84
CA VAL A 13 -16.51 11.56 27.12
C VAL A 13 -16.46 11.90 25.63
N THR A 14 -17.61 12.15 25.02
CA THR A 14 -17.71 12.53 23.60
C THR A 14 -17.00 13.86 23.33
N LEU A 15 -17.21 14.87 24.19
CA LEU A 15 -16.52 16.15 24.08
C LEU A 15 -15.01 16.04 24.35
N ALA A 16 -14.60 15.19 25.30
CA ALA A 16 -13.19 14.95 25.57
C ALA A 16 -12.46 14.34 24.36
N LEU A 17 -13.16 13.59 23.51
CA LEU A 17 -12.63 13.03 22.26
C LEU A 17 -12.45 14.06 21.13
N LEU A 18 -13.01 15.27 21.24
CA LEU A 18 -12.92 16.29 20.18
C LEU A 18 -11.46 16.63 19.82
N TYR A 19 -10.66 17.01 20.83
CA TYR A 19 -9.27 17.38 20.61
C TYR A 19 -8.41 16.20 20.12
N PRO A 20 -8.49 14.99 20.70
CA PRO A 20 -7.83 13.80 20.16
C PRO A 20 -8.18 13.52 18.70
N VAL A 21 -9.45 13.67 18.31
CA VAL A 21 -9.90 13.46 16.92
C VAL A 21 -9.30 14.50 15.98
N ILE A 22 -9.32 15.79 16.35
CA ILE A 22 -8.73 16.86 15.53
C ILE A 22 -7.21 16.65 15.39
N ILE A 23 -6.51 16.34 16.48
CA ILE A 23 -5.07 16.07 16.47
C ILE A 23 -4.77 14.86 15.58
N GLY A 24 -5.50 13.75 15.76
CA GLY A 24 -5.35 12.55 14.94
C GLY A 24 -5.57 12.83 13.45
N LEU A 25 -6.58 13.64 13.12
CA LEU A 25 -6.87 14.04 11.75
C LEU A 25 -5.74 14.89 11.14
N LEU A 26 -5.16 15.83 11.90
CA LEU A 26 -4.00 16.60 11.45
C LEU A 26 -2.76 15.72 11.27
N VAL A 27 -2.53 14.75 12.15
CA VAL A 27 -1.43 13.77 12.02
C VAL A 27 -1.62 12.92 10.76
N LEU A 28 -2.82 12.42 10.49
CA LEU A 28 -3.10 11.66 9.26
C LEU A 28 -2.95 12.51 8.01
N LEU A 29 -3.28 13.80 8.08
CA LEU A 29 -3.07 14.73 6.97
C LEU A 29 -1.57 14.85 6.65
N LEU A 30 -0.73 15.09 7.66
CA LEU A 30 0.72 15.16 7.50
C LEU A 30 1.29 13.83 6.97
N TYR A 31 0.84 12.70 7.51
CA TYR A 31 1.25 11.38 7.03
C TYR A 31 0.88 11.18 5.55
N SER A 32 -0.31 11.61 5.13
CA SER A 32 -0.74 11.52 3.73
C SER A 32 0.17 12.32 2.79
N PHE A 33 0.65 13.50 3.22
CA PHE A 33 1.63 14.26 2.44
C PHE A 33 2.99 13.57 2.34
N VAL A 34 3.45 12.91 3.40
CA VAL A 34 4.70 12.13 3.37
C VAL A 34 4.58 10.95 2.39
N GLU A 35 3.46 10.21 2.45
CA GLU A 35 3.18 9.13 1.49
C GLU A 35 3.16 9.66 0.05
N ILE A 36 2.58 10.83 -0.21
CA ILE A 36 2.56 11.44 -1.55
C ILE A 36 3.99 11.65 -2.05
N GLY A 37 4.87 12.18 -1.21
CA GLY A 37 6.29 12.35 -1.54
C GLY A 37 6.99 11.03 -1.87
N ALA A 38 6.77 10.00 -1.05
CA ALA A 38 7.32 8.66 -1.29
C ALA A 38 6.80 8.05 -2.60
N PHE A 39 5.51 8.22 -2.88
CA PHE A 39 4.88 7.78 -4.12
C PHE A 39 5.44 8.49 -5.35
N PHE A 40 5.68 9.81 -5.29
CA PHE A 40 6.30 10.54 -6.40
C PHE A 40 7.74 10.06 -6.67
N SER A 41 8.50 9.77 -5.62
CA SER A 41 9.84 9.17 -5.76
C SER A 41 9.78 7.81 -6.45
N GLU A 42 8.81 6.97 -6.10
CA GLU A 42 8.60 5.66 -6.72
C GLU A 42 8.06 5.79 -8.16
N TYR A 43 7.19 6.77 -8.43
CA TYR A 43 6.64 7.09 -9.75
C TYR A 43 7.74 7.46 -10.75
N ILE A 44 8.63 8.37 -10.35
CA ILE A 44 9.69 8.86 -11.24
C ILE A 44 10.77 7.79 -11.46
N SER A 45 11.06 6.97 -10.44
CA SER A 45 12.06 5.91 -10.54
C SER A 45 11.58 4.72 -11.39
N ARG A 46 10.31 4.65 -11.76
CA ARG A 46 9.72 3.51 -12.49
C ARG A 46 9.93 3.66 -13.99
N ASN A 47 10.96 2.99 -14.52
CA ASN A 47 11.15 2.80 -15.95
C ASN A 47 11.02 1.30 -16.30
N ARG A 48 9.76 0.83 -16.38
CA ARG A 48 9.46 -0.58 -16.71
C ARG A 48 9.87 -0.87 -18.15
N ASP A 49 10.77 -1.82 -18.32
CA ASP A 49 11.26 -2.26 -19.63
C ASP A 49 11.02 -3.77 -19.77
N LEU A 50 9.83 -4.12 -20.24
CA LEU A 50 9.38 -5.51 -20.41
C LEU A 50 10.22 -6.25 -21.46
N ASP A 51 10.66 -5.54 -22.49
CA ASP A 51 11.42 -6.13 -23.59
C ASP A 51 12.82 -6.55 -23.12
N LYS A 52 13.48 -5.71 -22.30
CA LYS A 52 14.74 -6.10 -21.62
C LYS A 52 14.56 -7.33 -20.73
N LEU A 53 13.47 -7.39 -19.95
CA LEU A 53 13.19 -8.53 -19.08
C LEU A 53 13.09 -9.84 -19.89
N ARG A 54 12.29 -9.83 -20.97
CA ARG A 54 12.07 -11.02 -21.82
C ARG A 54 13.37 -11.48 -22.48
N ILE A 55 14.14 -10.55 -23.03
CA ILE A 55 15.42 -10.87 -23.70
C ILE A 55 16.38 -11.49 -22.69
N GLY A 56 16.59 -10.84 -21.55
CA GLY A 56 17.55 -11.33 -20.57
C GLY A 56 17.14 -12.62 -19.85
N CYS A 57 15.84 -12.83 -19.60
CA CYS A 57 15.36 -14.13 -19.11
C CYS A 57 15.56 -15.24 -20.15
N GLY A 58 15.33 -14.94 -21.43
CA GLY A 58 15.56 -15.86 -22.54
C GLY A 58 17.04 -16.24 -22.71
N GLU A 59 17.95 -15.27 -22.56
CA GLU A 59 19.39 -15.52 -22.59
C GLU A 59 19.87 -16.28 -21.35
N ALA A 60 19.38 -15.93 -20.16
CA ALA A 60 19.70 -16.64 -18.94
C ALA A 60 19.29 -18.11 -18.98
N LYS A 61 18.11 -18.42 -19.54
CA LYS A 61 17.69 -19.82 -19.76
C LYS A 61 18.67 -20.57 -20.66
N LYS A 62 19.16 -19.94 -21.74
CA LYS A 62 20.16 -20.56 -22.63
C LYS A 62 21.47 -20.86 -21.88
N PHE A 63 21.91 -19.96 -21.01
CA PHE A 63 23.10 -20.18 -20.18
C PHE A 63 22.90 -21.27 -19.12
N LEU A 64 21.70 -21.39 -18.54
CA LEU A 64 21.37 -22.50 -17.64
C LEU A 64 21.42 -23.85 -18.33
N VAL A 65 20.85 -23.96 -19.53
CA VAL A 65 20.92 -25.19 -20.34
C VAL A 65 22.37 -25.49 -20.74
N GLY A 66 23.19 -24.46 -20.95
CA GLY A 66 24.63 -24.59 -21.18
C GLY A 66 25.48 -24.92 -19.94
N GLY A 67 24.88 -25.01 -18.74
CA GLY A 67 25.59 -25.26 -17.48
C GLY A 67 26.35 -24.06 -16.91
N GLU A 68 26.22 -22.87 -17.51
CA GLU A 68 26.88 -21.64 -17.10
C GLU A 68 26.00 -20.84 -16.12
N ILE A 69 25.83 -21.41 -14.91
CA ILE A 69 24.97 -20.86 -13.85
C ILE A 69 25.36 -19.41 -13.49
N GLU A 70 26.66 -19.11 -13.49
CA GLU A 70 27.18 -17.79 -13.12
C GLU A 70 26.78 -16.72 -14.17
N LYS A 71 26.93 -17.01 -15.46
CA LYS A 71 26.48 -16.10 -16.54
C LYS A 71 24.96 -15.98 -16.61
N ALA A 72 24.23 -17.06 -16.34
CA ALA A 72 22.78 -17.00 -16.22
C ALA A 72 22.37 -16.01 -15.13
N SER A 73 22.96 -16.12 -13.94
CA SER A 73 22.65 -15.23 -12.81
C SER A 73 22.95 -13.75 -13.10
N GLU A 74 24.09 -13.46 -13.76
CA GLU A 74 24.48 -12.10 -14.13
C GLU A 74 23.54 -11.49 -15.18
N THR A 75 23.12 -12.29 -16.16
CA THR A 75 22.20 -11.86 -17.22
C THR A 75 20.81 -11.52 -16.66
N VAL A 76 20.24 -12.38 -15.78
CA VAL A 76 18.95 -12.08 -15.12
C VAL A 76 19.08 -10.83 -14.24
N ARG A 77 20.19 -10.68 -13.49
CA ARG A 77 20.40 -9.52 -12.59
C ARG A 77 20.41 -8.20 -13.34
N SER A 78 21.02 -8.17 -14.54
CA SER A 78 21.05 -6.98 -15.41
C SER A 78 19.69 -6.64 -16.05
N SER A 79 18.72 -7.55 -15.96
CA SER A 79 17.40 -7.45 -16.60
C SER A 79 16.30 -6.90 -15.67
N GLY A 80 16.59 -6.78 -14.37
CA GLY A 80 15.66 -6.25 -13.39
C GLY A 80 15.39 -4.75 -13.59
N SER A 81 14.22 -4.40 -14.14
CA SER A 81 13.84 -3.00 -14.40
C SER A 81 13.20 -2.27 -13.20
N SER A 82 12.74 -3.01 -12.19
CA SER A 82 12.19 -2.48 -10.93
C SER A 82 13.11 -2.86 -9.76
N TYR A 83 13.25 -2.00 -8.75
CA TYR A 83 14.04 -2.29 -7.54
C TYR A 83 13.58 -3.58 -6.85
N LEU A 84 12.26 -3.81 -6.79
CA LEU A 84 11.66 -4.97 -6.14
C LEU A 84 12.00 -6.26 -6.90
N LEU A 85 11.92 -6.20 -8.23
CA LEU A 85 12.27 -7.31 -9.13
C LEU A 85 13.78 -7.59 -9.13
N SER A 86 14.63 -6.56 -9.15
CA SER A 86 16.09 -6.73 -9.11
C SER A 86 16.52 -7.41 -7.81
N ARG A 87 15.93 -7.03 -6.67
CA ARG A 87 16.17 -7.70 -5.39
C ARG A 87 15.67 -9.14 -5.38
N PHE A 88 14.47 -9.39 -5.93
CA PHE A 88 13.93 -10.75 -6.07
C PHE A 88 14.86 -11.64 -6.91
N ILE A 89 15.37 -11.12 -8.02
CA ILE A 89 16.32 -11.82 -8.88
C ILE A 89 17.64 -12.11 -8.15
N ASP A 90 18.13 -11.17 -7.35
CA ASP A 90 19.33 -11.35 -6.53
C ASP A 90 19.14 -12.47 -5.51
N ASP A 91 18.01 -12.47 -4.80
CA ASP A 91 17.66 -13.50 -3.82
C ASP A 91 17.44 -14.86 -4.52
N LEU A 92 16.80 -14.86 -5.70
CA LEU A 92 16.57 -16.05 -6.53
C LEU A 92 17.88 -16.67 -7.03
N SER A 93 18.88 -15.84 -7.36
CA SER A 93 20.17 -16.28 -7.90
C SER A 93 20.90 -17.27 -7.01
N GLY A 94 20.76 -17.14 -5.68
CA GLY A 94 21.36 -18.04 -4.69
C GLY A 94 20.75 -19.46 -4.67
N PHE A 95 19.62 -19.67 -5.35
CA PHE A 95 18.95 -20.96 -5.46
C PHE A 95 19.12 -21.61 -6.84
N ILE A 96 19.56 -20.86 -7.85
CA ILE A 96 19.72 -21.35 -9.21
C ILE A 96 20.68 -22.55 -9.23
N GLY A 97 20.26 -23.64 -9.88
CA GLY A 97 21.04 -24.87 -10.02
C GLY A 97 20.92 -25.87 -8.85
N LYS A 98 20.12 -25.57 -7.82
CA LYS A 98 19.80 -26.53 -6.75
C LYS A 98 18.62 -27.43 -7.14
N TRP A 99 18.62 -28.67 -6.64
CA TRP A 99 17.55 -29.65 -6.86
C TRP A 99 16.16 -29.19 -6.37
N ASN A 100 16.12 -28.30 -5.38
CA ASN A 100 14.91 -27.71 -4.82
C ASN A 100 14.58 -26.31 -5.36
N PHE A 101 15.19 -25.89 -6.48
CA PHE A 101 15.03 -24.55 -7.04
C PHE A 101 13.56 -24.13 -7.18
N LYS A 102 12.70 -25.00 -7.74
CA LYS A 102 11.28 -24.71 -7.93
C LYS A 102 10.56 -24.39 -6.62
N THR A 103 10.75 -25.22 -5.60
CA THR A 103 10.09 -25.05 -4.29
C THR A 103 10.58 -23.80 -3.56
N GLU A 104 11.89 -23.53 -3.59
CA GLU A 104 12.45 -22.33 -2.97
C GLU A 104 12.03 -21.05 -3.71
N ALA A 105 11.97 -21.10 -5.05
CA ALA A 105 11.53 -19.98 -5.88
C ALA A 105 10.03 -19.66 -5.66
N GLU A 106 9.17 -20.68 -5.58
CA GLU A 106 7.75 -20.52 -5.24
C GLU A 106 7.58 -19.92 -3.83
N LYS A 107 8.35 -20.41 -2.84
CA LYS A 107 8.32 -19.86 -1.49
C LYS A 107 8.80 -18.40 -1.45
N LEU A 108 9.88 -18.07 -2.15
CA LEU A 108 10.39 -16.71 -2.23
C LEU A 108 9.37 -15.76 -2.88
N LEU A 109 8.72 -16.19 -3.96
CA LEU A 109 7.64 -15.44 -4.60
C LEU A 109 6.51 -15.14 -3.59
N GLN A 110 6.12 -16.12 -2.79
CA GLN A 110 5.08 -15.96 -1.76
C GLN A 110 5.49 -14.96 -0.67
N GLU A 111 6.75 -14.97 -0.23
CA GLU A 111 7.27 -13.98 0.74
C GLU A 111 7.22 -12.55 0.17
N TYR A 112 7.49 -12.40 -1.13
CA TYR A 112 7.37 -11.13 -1.83
C TYR A 112 5.92 -10.66 -2.00
N GLU A 113 4.98 -11.58 -2.27
CA GLU A 113 3.54 -11.28 -2.32
C GLU A 113 3.04 -10.73 -0.97
N ILE A 114 3.45 -11.36 0.14
CA ILE A 114 3.13 -10.89 1.49
C ILE A 114 3.69 -9.48 1.72
N THR A 115 4.95 -9.25 1.34
CA THR A 115 5.60 -7.94 1.48
C THR A 115 4.86 -6.84 0.72
N VAL A 116 4.40 -7.13 -0.51
CA VAL A 116 3.59 -6.21 -1.32
C VAL A 116 2.24 -5.91 -0.65
N TRP A 117 1.62 -6.93 -0.06
CA TRP A 117 0.37 -6.81 0.67
C TRP A 117 0.50 -5.89 1.89
N GLU A 118 1.49 -6.12 2.74
CA GLU A 118 1.76 -5.31 3.94
C GLU A 118 2.02 -3.84 3.59
N ARG A 119 2.75 -3.59 2.49
CA ARG A 119 3.00 -2.22 2.03
C ARG A 119 1.73 -1.48 1.65
N THR A 120 0.76 -2.16 1.05
CA THR A 120 -0.52 -1.58 0.57
C THR A 120 -1.59 -1.51 1.67
N GLU A 121 -1.38 -2.19 2.80
CA GLU A 121 -2.34 -2.25 3.90
C GLU A 121 -2.48 -0.90 4.61
N LYS A 122 -1.37 -0.17 4.78
CA LYS A 122 -1.35 1.12 5.47
C LYS A 122 -2.22 2.15 4.75
N GLU A 123 -2.12 2.25 3.43
CA GLU A 123 -2.96 3.16 2.65
C GLU A 123 -4.43 2.76 2.75
N ARG A 124 -4.74 1.45 2.79
CA ARG A 124 -6.10 0.94 2.95
C ARG A 124 -6.73 1.36 4.29
N ILE A 125 -5.94 1.36 5.36
CA ILE A 125 -6.36 1.85 6.66
C ILE A 125 -6.64 3.36 6.57
N LEU A 126 -5.73 4.14 5.99
CA LEU A 126 -5.90 5.60 5.86
C LEU A 126 -7.14 6.00 5.05
N ILE A 127 -7.41 5.28 3.95
CA ILE A 127 -8.59 5.48 3.10
C ILE A 127 -9.89 5.40 3.91
N ARG A 128 -9.94 4.53 4.92
CA ARG A 128 -11.12 4.31 5.74
C ARG A 128 -11.14 5.21 6.98
N VAL A 129 -10.01 5.33 7.69
CA VAL A 129 -9.92 6.07 8.95
C VAL A 129 -10.00 7.57 8.74
N GLY A 130 -9.44 8.11 7.65
CA GLY A 130 -9.50 9.55 7.34
C GLY A 130 -10.93 10.11 7.32
N PRO A 131 -11.83 9.59 6.46
CA PRO A 131 -13.23 10.00 6.43
C PRO A 131 -13.98 9.74 7.74
N MET A 132 -13.69 8.63 8.44
CA MET A 132 -14.32 8.32 9.73
C MET A 132 -13.98 9.34 10.81
N LEU A 133 -12.70 9.75 10.92
CA LEU A 133 -12.29 10.81 11.84
C LEU A 133 -12.87 12.17 11.45
N GLY A 134 -12.97 12.47 10.16
CA GLY A 134 -13.63 13.68 9.67
C GLY A 134 -15.10 13.74 10.07
N LEU A 135 -15.83 12.63 9.92
CA LEU A 135 -17.23 12.52 10.37
C LEU A 135 -17.34 12.67 11.89
N MET A 136 -16.49 12.02 12.68
CA MET A 136 -16.46 12.21 14.14
C MET A 136 -16.19 13.68 14.52
N GLY A 137 -15.26 14.32 13.82
CA GLY A 137 -14.95 15.74 13.97
C GLY A 137 -16.13 16.67 13.71
N THR A 138 -17.13 16.23 12.94
CA THR A 138 -18.37 16.99 12.73
C THR A 138 -19.45 16.73 13.77
N LEU A 139 -19.58 15.48 14.20
CA LEU A 139 -20.70 15.06 15.05
C LEU A 139 -20.49 15.48 16.50
N ILE A 140 -19.24 15.51 16.97
CA ILE A 140 -18.90 15.90 18.35
C ILE A 140 -19.22 17.38 18.65
N PRO A 141 -18.74 18.37 17.85
CA PRO A 141 -18.98 19.79 18.14
C PRO A 141 -20.37 20.28 17.71
N MET A 142 -21.16 19.47 17.00
CA MET A 142 -22.52 19.84 16.59
C MET A 142 -23.45 20.06 17.79
N GLY A 143 -23.28 19.30 18.87
CA GLY A 143 -24.05 19.50 20.12
C GLY A 143 -23.87 20.91 20.70
N PRO A 144 -22.63 21.34 21.02
CA PRO A 144 -22.34 22.71 21.41
C PRO A 144 -22.81 23.77 20.41
N ALA A 145 -22.67 23.53 19.10
CA ALA A 145 -23.09 24.47 18.07
C ALA A 145 -24.61 24.73 18.09
N LEU A 146 -25.43 23.68 18.21
CA LEU A 146 -26.89 23.80 18.30
C LEU A 146 -27.34 24.44 19.62
N MET A 147 -26.61 24.20 20.71
CA MET A 147 -26.87 24.86 21.99
C MET A 147 -26.61 26.36 21.92
N ASN A 148 -25.50 26.78 21.30
CA ASN A 148 -25.18 28.19 21.09
C ASN A 148 -26.21 28.90 20.21
N LEU A 149 -26.75 28.22 19.20
CA LEU A 149 -27.86 28.72 18.39
C LEU A 149 -29.12 28.94 19.23
N ALA A 150 -29.49 27.97 20.08
CA ALA A 150 -30.65 28.10 20.97
C ALA A 150 -30.51 29.25 21.97
N SER A 151 -29.27 29.59 22.37
CA SER A 151 -28.96 30.73 23.24
C SER A 151 -28.86 32.08 22.50
N GLY A 152 -29.03 32.11 21.17
CA GLY A 152 -28.92 33.35 20.38
C GLY A 152 -27.49 33.80 20.08
N ASN A 153 -26.46 33.00 20.41
CA ASN A 153 -25.06 33.32 20.15
C ASN A 153 -24.62 32.81 18.77
N ILE A 154 -24.97 33.59 17.74
CA ILE A 154 -24.71 33.25 16.33
C ILE A 154 -23.20 33.29 16.01
N SER A 155 -22.42 34.13 16.68
CA SER A 155 -20.97 34.27 16.43
C SER A 155 -20.19 33.01 16.85
N GLU A 156 -20.45 32.49 18.05
CA GLU A 156 -19.82 31.24 18.49
C GLU A 156 -20.33 30.03 17.71
N MET A 157 -21.61 30.01 17.35
CA MET A 157 -22.17 28.97 16.47
C MET A 157 -21.42 28.92 15.13
N ALA A 158 -21.19 30.07 14.49
CA ALA A 158 -20.47 30.15 13.22
C ALA A 158 -19.04 29.62 13.34
N THR A 159 -18.35 29.95 14.43
CA THR A 159 -16.97 29.46 14.70
C THR A 159 -16.94 27.93 14.83
N ASN A 160 -17.90 27.34 15.56
CA ASN A 160 -18.00 25.89 15.67
C ASN A 160 -18.31 25.22 14.33
N LEU A 161 -19.11 25.85 13.47
CA LEU A 161 -19.40 25.32 12.13
C LEU A 161 -18.18 25.33 11.19
N ILE A 162 -17.28 26.30 11.31
CA ILE A 162 -16.03 26.29 10.53
C ILE A 162 -15.22 25.02 10.85
N VAL A 163 -15.13 24.64 12.13
CA VAL A 163 -14.45 23.42 12.56
C VAL A 163 -15.16 22.18 11.99
N VAL A 164 -16.50 22.12 12.10
CA VAL A 164 -17.33 21.04 11.54
C VAL A 164 -17.04 20.83 10.04
N PHE A 165 -17.15 21.86 9.23
CA PHE A 165 -16.96 21.71 7.78
C PHE A 165 -15.51 21.38 7.42
N SER A 166 -14.54 22.03 8.09
CA SER A 166 -13.12 21.81 7.81
C SER A 166 -12.70 20.36 8.08
N THR A 167 -13.15 19.77 9.20
CA THR A 167 -12.82 18.37 9.53
C THR A 167 -13.39 17.38 8.52
N THR A 168 -14.58 17.61 7.96
CA THR A 168 -15.13 16.77 6.88
C THR A 168 -14.28 16.86 5.63
N VAL A 169 -13.99 18.09 5.18
CA VAL A 169 -13.23 18.33 3.95
C VAL A 169 -11.85 17.68 4.06
N LEU A 170 -11.16 17.87 5.19
CA LEU A 170 -9.86 17.24 5.43
C LEU A 170 -9.94 15.72 5.53
N GLY A 171 -10.94 15.16 6.23
CA GLY A 171 -11.12 13.71 6.33
C GLY A 171 -11.35 13.04 4.98
N LEU A 172 -12.20 13.65 4.13
CA LEU A 172 -12.43 13.18 2.75
C LEU A 172 -11.19 13.35 1.88
N LEU A 173 -10.45 14.45 2.03
CA LEU A 173 -9.21 14.69 1.29
C LEU A 173 -8.14 13.64 1.62
N ILE A 174 -7.95 13.32 2.90
CA ILE A 174 -7.06 12.24 3.34
C ILE A 174 -7.46 10.91 2.68
N GLY A 175 -8.74 10.54 2.79
CA GLY A 175 -9.22 9.27 2.24
C GLY A 175 -9.09 9.20 0.71
N GLY A 176 -9.44 10.29 0.03
CA GLY A 176 -9.38 10.40 -1.43
C GLY A 176 -7.96 10.36 -1.99
N LEU A 177 -7.02 11.09 -1.38
CA LEU A 177 -5.62 11.10 -1.83
C LEU A 177 -4.98 9.72 -1.70
N ASN A 178 -5.11 9.09 -0.52
CA ASN A 178 -4.59 7.73 -0.29
C ASN A 178 -5.25 6.70 -1.22
N TYR A 179 -6.53 6.87 -1.57
CA TYR A 179 -7.23 5.97 -2.49
C TYR A 179 -6.65 6.01 -3.91
N VAL A 180 -6.40 7.21 -4.43
CA VAL A 180 -5.80 7.36 -5.77
C VAL A 180 -4.41 6.71 -5.79
N MET A 181 -3.60 6.96 -4.76
CA MET A 181 -2.26 6.39 -4.66
C MET A 181 -2.27 4.87 -4.53
N ALA A 182 -3.11 4.32 -3.65
CA ALA A 182 -3.25 2.87 -3.47
C ALA A 182 -3.69 2.19 -4.77
N THR A 183 -4.58 2.83 -5.54
CA THR A 183 -5.04 2.31 -6.84
C THR A 183 -3.87 2.21 -7.84
N ILE A 184 -3.00 3.22 -7.89
CA ILE A 184 -1.85 3.22 -8.80
C ILE A 184 -0.80 2.21 -8.32
N LYS A 185 -0.41 2.22 -7.03
CA LYS A 185 0.55 1.27 -6.44
C LYS A 185 0.10 -0.18 -6.63
N ARG A 186 -1.20 -0.47 -6.48
CA ARG A 186 -1.73 -1.82 -6.70
C ARG A 186 -1.53 -2.31 -8.13
N ARG A 187 -1.76 -1.45 -9.13
CA ARG A 187 -1.53 -1.79 -10.54
C ARG A 187 -0.05 -2.09 -10.81
N TRP A 188 0.82 -1.31 -10.18
CA TRP A 188 2.27 -1.44 -10.29
C TRP A 188 2.82 -2.71 -9.64
N TYR A 189 2.47 -2.98 -8.39
CA TYR A 189 2.92 -4.18 -7.70
C TYR A 189 2.35 -5.46 -8.31
N SER A 190 1.13 -5.40 -8.86
CA SER A 190 0.58 -6.53 -9.62
C SER A 190 1.38 -6.81 -10.90
N GLN A 191 1.95 -5.79 -11.54
CA GLN A 191 2.84 -6.00 -12.69
C GLN A 191 4.18 -6.59 -12.24
N ASP A 192 4.76 -6.10 -11.14
CA ASP A 192 6.05 -6.59 -10.65
C ASP A 192 5.96 -8.05 -10.19
N LEU A 193 4.86 -8.44 -9.52
CA LEU A 193 4.63 -9.82 -9.11
C LEU A 193 4.48 -10.75 -10.33
N SER A 194 3.76 -10.30 -11.36
CA SER A 194 3.62 -11.04 -12.62
C SER A 194 4.96 -11.19 -13.35
N ASP A 195 5.80 -10.15 -13.32
CA ASP A 195 7.15 -10.20 -13.90
C ASP A 195 8.05 -11.18 -13.09
N MET A 196 7.88 -11.32 -11.77
CA MET A 196 8.57 -12.32 -10.94
C MET A 196 8.11 -13.75 -11.22
N GLU A 197 6.80 -13.96 -11.30
CA GLU A 197 6.21 -15.26 -11.70
C GLU A 197 6.78 -15.73 -13.03
N TYR A 198 6.87 -14.82 -14.01
CA TYR A 198 7.47 -15.10 -15.31
C TYR A 198 8.94 -15.54 -15.20
N VAL A 199 9.74 -14.87 -14.36
CA VAL A 199 11.14 -15.25 -14.13
C VAL A 199 11.24 -16.66 -13.53
N VAL A 200 10.41 -16.97 -12.52
CA VAL A 200 10.37 -18.31 -11.90
C VAL A 200 9.97 -19.38 -12.91
N GLU A 201 8.96 -19.12 -13.74
CA GLU A 201 8.48 -20.08 -14.74
C GLU A 201 9.53 -20.32 -15.84
N VAL A 202 10.19 -19.28 -16.32
CA VAL A 202 11.22 -19.40 -17.36
C VAL A 202 12.45 -20.16 -16.87
N LEU A 203 12.91 -19.87 -15.65
CA LEU A 203 14.11 -20.49 -15.07
C LEU A 203 13.83 -21.87 -14.46
N GLY A 204 12.63 -22.10 -13.94
CA GLY A 204 12.21 -23.37 -13.34
C GLY A 204 11.62 -24.36 -14.35
N GLY A 205 11.39 -23.91 -15.59
CA GLY A 205 10.82 -24.72 -16.66
C GLY A 205 11.85 -25.64 -17.31
N ASP A 206 12.07 -26.80 -16.68
CA ASP A 206 12.33 -28.10 -17.32
C ASP A 206 12.01 -29.25 -16.34
N ASP A 207 10.76 -29.75 -16.36
CA ASP A 207 10.45 -31.14 -15.95
C ASP A 207 9.11 -31.67 -16.51
N ASN A 208 8.73 -31.33 -17.75
CA ASN A 208 7.52 -31.89 -18.39
C ASN A 208 7.76 -32.44 -19.81
N GLY A 209 9.02 -32.72 -20.18
CA GLY A 209 9.41 -33.20 -21.50
C GLY A 209 9.68 -34.71 -21.64
N THR A 210 9.69 -35.50 -20.56
CA THR A 210 10.29 -36.86 -20.60
C THR A 210 9.42 -38.00 -20.04
N LYS A 211 8.09 -37.90 -20.12
CA LYS A 211 7.22 -39.08 -19.97
C LYS A 211 6.00 -39.01 -20.89
N LYS A 212 6.16 -39.40 -22.16
CA LYS A 212 5.10 -40.03 -22.99
C LYS A 212 5.61 -40.57 -24.33
N GLU A 213 6.65 -41.39 -24.29
CA GLU A 213 6.89 -42.40 -25.32
C GLU A 213 7.48 -43.65 -24.65
N VAL A 214 6.59 -44.56 -24.20
CA VAL A 214 6.63 -46.02 -24.38
C VAL A 214 5.21 -46.53 -24.17
#